data_AF-A0A8K0PAG3-F1
#
_entry.id   AF-A0A8K0PAG3-F1
#
_cell.length_a   1.000
_cell.length_b   1.000
_cell.length_c   1.000
_cell.angle_alpha   90.00
_cell.angle_beta   90.00
_cell.angle_gamma   90.00
#
_symmetry.space_group_name_H-M   'P 1'
#
loop_
_entity.id
_entity.type
_entity.pdbx_description
1 polymer ?
#
loop_
_entity_poly.entity_id
_entity_poly.type
_entity_poly.pdbx_seq_one_letter_code
_entity_poly.pdbx_strand_id
1 'polypeptide(L)'
;MFWQDSSTDRAPDRQQGDAGSIPGRFSSPFFLGIIKKIKICCHSFVLSSIFLLSFARSVVYVIFQSYFIQMFIFILSKCCGFIYSESRLSFLAILFYIPRYLWKTWEGGRIKMLVLDLNCPVVSEECKKDRKELLVEYFSANLHAQNFYAIRFFICEFLNFINVVGQIYFMDLFLGGEFTTYGAEVIAMTEREPEERVDPMSRVFPKVTKCVFHKYGPSGSVQKFDGLCVLPLNIVNEKIYVFLWFWFVVLSVITGVALLYRVAVVMGPQVRTYLLRARSRLAPHDQIETITRKCQIGDWFVLYQLGKNMDPLIYKELVAELAAKLDGKDNV
;
A
#
# COMPACT_ATOMS: atom_id res chain seq x y z
N MET A 1 -21.42 -67.71 -36.15
CA MET A 1 -20.41 -67.35 -35.14
C MET A 1 -20.73 -65.90 -34.72
N PHE A 2 -21.96 -65.64 -34.27
CA PHE A 2 -22.46 -65.66 -32.87
C PHE A 2 -21.75 -64.57 -32.04
N TRP A 3 -22.37 -63.45 -31.64
CA TRP A 3 -23.79 -63.05 -31.49
C TRP A 3 -24.03 -61.63 -32.09
N GLN A 4 -25.03 -61.34 -32.94
CA GLN A 4 -26.50 -61.26 -32.78
C GLN A 4 -26.98 -60.13 -31.83
N ASP A 5 -27.54 -58.99 -32.26
CA ASP A 5 -28.76 -58.63 -33.04
C ASP A 5 -30.02 -58.39 -32.17
N SER A 6 -30.87 -57.46 -32.65
CA SER A 6 -32.31 -57.26 -32.36
C SER A 6 -32.80 -56.29 -31.26
N SER A 7 -33.23 -55.12 -31.73
CA SER A 7 -34.57 -54.51 -31.56
C SER A 7 -35.45 -54.94 -30.38
N THR A 8 -35.92 -53.97 -29.56
CA THR A 8 -37.34 -53.86 -29.16
C THR A 8 -37.70 -52.48 -28.59
N ASP A 9 -38.85 -51.98 -29.01
CA ASP A 9 -39.60 -50.84 -28.48
C ASP A 9 -39.81 -50.83 -26.95
N ARG A 10 -39.74 -49.63 -26.34
CA ARG A 10 -40.72 -49.11 -25.36
C ARG A 10 -40.33 -47.72 -24.83
N ALA A 11 -41.12 -46.71 -25.18
CA ALA A 11 -41.60 -45.76 -24.16
C ALA A 11 -42.78 -46.44 -23.45
N PRO A 12 -42.97 -46.31 -22.12
CA PRO A 12 -43.50 -45.05 -21.58
C PRO A 12 -42.97 -44.62 -20.19
N ASP A 13 -43.04 -43.31 -19.97
CA ASP A 13 -43.27 -42.55 -18.73
C ASP A 13 -42.64 -42.94 -17.36
N ARG A 14 -42.10 -41.86 -16.78
CA ARG A 14 -42.06 -41.49 -15.35
C ARG A 14 -40.91 -42.05 -14.50
N GLN A 15 -39.80 -41.31 -14.45
CA GLN A 15 -39.12 -41.01 -13.18
C GLN A 15 -38.70 -39.54 -13.14
N GLN A 16 -39.44 -38.78 -12.35
CA GLN A 16 -38.96 -37.61 -11.64
C GLN A 16 -37.77 -38.07 -10.78
N GLY A 17 -36.56 -37.57 -11.04
CA GLY A 17 -35.37 -38.04 -10.33
C GLY A 17 -34.16 -37.21 -10.68
N ASP A 18 -33.85 -36.28 -9.77
CA ASP A 18 -32.55 -35.68 -9.53
C ASP A 18 -31.94 -34.83 -10.66
N ALA A 19 -32.26 -33.53 -10.58
CA ALA A 19 -31.28 -32.50 -10.88
C ALA A 19 -29.98 -32.88 -10.16
N GLY A 20 -29.01 -33.39 -10.92
CA GLY A 20 -27.66 -33.68 -10.45
C GLY A 20 -27.06 -32.39 -9.92
N SER A 21 -27.20 -32.22 -8.61
CA SER A 21 -26.51 -31.26 -7.79
C SER A 21 -25.02 -31.34 -8.09
N ILE A 22 -24.52 -30.39 -8.88
CA ILE A 22 -23.10 -30.10 -8.91
C ILE A 22 -22.75 -29.78 -7.46
N PRO A 23 -21.83 -30.50 -6.80
CA PRO A 23 -21.49 -30.21 -5.42
C PRO A 23 -20.74 -28.87 -5.43
N GLY A 24 -21.48 -27.77 -5.24
CA GLY A 24 -20.97 -26.44 -4.91
C GLY A 24 -20.36 -26.39 -3.52
N ARG A 25 -19.69 -27.46 -3.09
CA ARG A 25 -18.96 -27.52 -1.84
C ARG A 25 -17.56 -26.98 -2.06
N PHE A 26 -17.49 -25.68 -2.29
CA PHE A 26 -16.31 -24.88 -1.97
C PHE A 26 -16.71 -23.80 -0.96
N SER A 27 -17.25 -24.24 0.18
CA SER A 27 -16.95 -23.58 1.46
C SER A 27 -15.45 -23.67 1.64
N SER A 28 -14.69 -22.80 0.98
CA SER A 28 -13.24 -22.84 1.08
C SER A 28 -12.87 -22.48 2.52
N PRO A 29 -12.25 -23.41 3.30
CA PRO A 29 -11.62 -23.04 4.57
C PRO A 29 -10.51 -21.98 4.36
N PHE A 30 -10.15 -21.71 3.10
CA PHE A 30 -9.29 -20.62 2.66
C PHE A 30 -9.91 -19.24 2.87
N PHE A 31 -11.19 -19.00 2.56
CA PHE A 31 -11.81 -17.67 2.70
C PHE A 31 -12.19 -17.35 4.14
N LEU A 32 -12.73 -18.31 4.90
CA LEU A 32 -12.94 -18.17 6.34
C LEU A 32 -11.59 -18.09 7.08
N GLY A 33 -10.59 -18.82 6.59
CA GLY A 33 -9.21 -18.74 7.03
C GLY A 33 -8.56 -17.39 6.72
N ILE A 34 -8.86 -16.78 5.57
CA ILE A 34 -8.43 -15.42 5.20
C ILE A 34 -9.16 -14.39 6.03
N ILE A 35 -10.46 -14.51 6.32
CA ILE A 35 -11.18 -13.54 7.16
C ILE A 35 -10.77 -13.67 8.63
N LYS A 36 -10.60 -14.89 9.17
CA LYS A 36 -10.01 -15.10 10.50
C LYS A 36 -8.55 -14.68 10.55
N LYS A 37 -7.75 -14.97 9.51
CA LYS A 37 -6.39 -14.42 9.37
C LYS A 37 -6.41 -12.93 9.16
N ILE A 38 -7.39 -12.29 8.53
CA ILE A 38 -7.50 -10.84 8.39
C ILE A 38 -7.91 -10.25 9.73
N LYS A 39 -8.74 -10.90 10.55
CA LYS A 39 -9.07 -10.44 11.91
C LYS A 39 -7.87 -10.56 12.86
N ILE A 40 -7.14 -11.68 12.79
CA ILE A 40 -5.90 -11.94 13.54
C ILE A 40 -4.74 -11.10 13.01
N CYS A 41 -4.63 -10.93 11.69
CA CYS A 41 -3.64 -10.08 11.05
C CYS A 41 -4.01 -8.64 11.32
N CYS A 42 -5.24 -8.18 11.29
CA CYS A 42 -5.63 -6.81 11.67
C CYS A 42 -5.28 -6.52 13.14
N HIS A 43 -5.47 -7.48 14.07
CA HIS A 43 -5.02 -7.31 15.46
C HIS A 43 -3.48 -7.33 15.58
N SER A 44 -2.78 -8.30 14.96
CA SER A 44 -1.31 -8.36 14.92
C SER A 44 -0.67 -7.25 14.08
N PHE A 45 -1.38 -6.68 13.12
CA PHE A 45 -0.96 -5.63 12.17
C PHE A 45 -1.26 -4.26 12.75
N VAL A 46 -2.29 -4.11 13.60
CA VAL A 46 -2.47 -2.95 14.48
C VAL A 46 -1.36 -2.91 15.53
N LEU A 47 -1.03 -4.05 16.16
CA LEU A 47 0.13 -4.16 17.06
C LEU A 47 1.48 -4.00 16.33
N SER A 48 1.60 -4.54 15.11
CA SER A 48 2.77 -4.30 14.25
C SER A 48 2.81 -2.87 13.73
N SER A 49 1.68 -2.18 13.54
CA SER A 49 1.64 -0.79 13.05
C SER A 49 1.92 0.21 14.16
N ILE A 50 1.59 -0.12 15.42
CA ILE A 50 2.09 0.58 16.62
C ILE A 50 3.62 0.35 16.77
N PHE A 51 4.14 -0.83 16.41
CA PHE A 51 5.59 -1.09 16.34
C PHE A 51 6.26 -0.46 15.09
N LEU A 52 5.57 -0.38 13.95
CA LEU A 52 6.01 0.26 12.69
C LEU A 52 5.96 1.79 12.77
N LEU A 53 5.17 2.35 13.69
CA LEU A 53 5.22 3.77 14.06
C LEU A 53 6.58 4.16 14.66
N SER A 54 7.29 3.19 15.29
CA SER A 54 8.69 3.36 15.73
C SER A 54 9.70 3.12 14.59
N PHE A 55 9.32 2.30 13.60
CA PHE A 55 10.14 1.96 12.45
C PHE A 55 9.73 2.76 11.21
N ALA A 56 9.73 4.09 11.33
CA ALA A 56 9.51 5.02 10.23
C ALA A 56 10.61 4.91 9.16
N ARG A 57 10.57 3.84 8.35
CA ARG A 57 11.19 3.78 7.04
C ARG A 57 10.08 4.03 6.02
N SER A 58 9.90 5.29 5.62
CA SER A 58 9.15 5.66 4.41
C SER A 58 9.60 4.84 3.18
N VAL A 59 10.82 4.31 3.22
CA VAL A 59 11.39 3.39 2.24
C VAL A 59 10.74 2.00 2.26
N VAL A 60 10.41 1.41 3.42
CA VAL A 60 9.77 0.08 3.48
C VAL A 60 8.33 0.15 3.00
N TYR A 61 7.60 1.22 3.33
CA TYR A 61 6.26 1.49 2.81
C TYR A 61 6.27 1.59 1.28
N VAL A 62 7.15 2.41 0.72
CA VAL A 62 7.29 2.59 -0.74
C VAL A 62 7.80 1.33 -1.43
N ILE A 63 8.68 0.56 -0.80
CA ILE A 63 9.18 -0.72 -1.32
C ILE A 63 8.08 -1.78 -1.30
N PHE A 64 7.33 -1.91 -0.20
CA PHE A 64 6.22 -2.85 -0.09
C PHE A 64 5.12 -2.51 -1.11
N GLN A 65 4.83 -1.21 -1.28
CA GLN A 65 3.93 -0.72 -2.30
C GLN A 65 4.45 -1.05 -3.70
N SER A 66 5.75 -0.83 -3.99
CA SER A 66 6.38 -1.18 -5.28
C SER A 66 6.30 -2.68 -5.60
N TYR A 67 6.58 -3.57 -4.64
CA TYR A 67 6.48 -5.02 -4.83
C TYR A 67 5.04 -5.49 -5.00
N PHE A 68 4.11 -4.91 -4.25
CA PHE A 68 2.69 -5.23 -4.36
C PHE A 68 2.09 -4.76 -5.69
N ILE A 69 2.51 -3.59 -6.17
CA ILE A 69 2.14 -3.07 -7.49
C ILE A 69 2.72 -3.95 -8.59
N GLN A 70 3.98 -4.39 -8.48
CA GLN A 70 4.55 -5.34 -9.44
C GLN A 70 3.83 -6.69 -9.42
N MET A 71 3.45 -7.18 -8.24
CA MET A 71 2.62 -8.38 -8.09
C MET A 71 1.24 -8.18 -8.72
N PHE A 72 0.62 -7.02 -8.52
CA PHE A 72 -0.68 -6.65 -9.09
C PHE A 72 -0.65 -6.55 -10.62
N ILE A 73 0.37 -5.90 -11.18
CA ILE A 73 0.61 -5.82 -12.62
C ILE A 73 0.85 -7.21 -13.21
N PHE A 74 1.66 -8.03 -12.56
CA PHE A 74 1.93 -9.40 -13.00
C PHE A 74 0.67 -10.27 -12.99
N ILE A 75 -0.14 -10.16 -11.93
CA ILE A 75 -1.38 -10.93 -11.78
C ILE A 75 -2.43 -10.50 -12.82
N LEU A 76 -2.61 -9.20 -13.05
CA LEU A 76 -3.57 -8.69 -14.02
C LEU A 76 -3.12 -8.89 -15.48
N SER A 77 -1.82 -8.79 -15.76
CA SER A 77 -1.23 -9.13 -17.08
C SER A 77 -1.43 -10.62 -17.42
N LYS A 78 -1.43 -11.51 -16.43
CA LYS A 78 -1.67 -12.95 -16.62
C LYS A 78 -3.15 -13.33 -16.74
N CYS A 79 -4.06 -12.56 -16.15
CA CYS A 79 -5.49 -12.88 -16.16
C CYS A 79 -6.27 -12.27 -17.33
N CYS A 80 -5.68 -11.34 -18.09
CA CYS A 80 -6.34 -10.64 -19.19
C CYS A 80 -5.71 -11.00 -20.54
N GLY A 81 -6.29 -11.98 -21.25
CA GLY A 81 -5.93 -12.30 -22.64
C GLY A 81 -6.48 -11.32 -23.67
N PHE A 82 -6.58 -10.02 -23.37
CA PHE A 82 -7.12 -9.00 -24.29
C PHE A 82 -6.22 -7.77 -24.40
N ILE A 83 -5.73 -7.56 -25.62
CA ILE A 83 -4.76 -6.57 -26.11
C ILE A 83 -5.15 -5.10 -25.83
N TYR A 84 -6.36 -4.80 -25.33
CA TYR A 84 -6.85 -3.45 -25.03
C TYR A 84 -6.65 -2.96 -23.57
N SER A 85 -6.13 -3.81 -22.66
CA SER A 85 -5.98 -3.49 -21.23
C SER A 85 -4.54 -3.20 -20.76
N GLU A 86 -3.53 -3.40 -21.61
CA GLU A 86 -2.12 -3.24 -21.19
C GLU A 86 -1.66 -1.78 -21.02
N SER A 87 -2.24 -0.86 -21.80
CA SER A 87 -1.88 0.57 -21.75
C SER A 87 -2.32 1.25 -20.44
N ARG A 88 -3.52 0.90 -19.94
CA ARG A 88 -4.07 1.47 -18.71
C ARG A 88 -3.35 0.97 -17.46
N LEU A 89 -2.89 -0.28 -17.46
CA LEU A 89 -2.21 -0.86 -16.30
C LEU A 89 -0.78 -0.32 -16.11
N SER A 90 -0.08 -0.10 -17.22
CA SER A 90 1.21 0.59 -17.22
C SER A 90 1.09 2.00 -16.64
N PHE A 91 -0.01 2.70 -16.90
CA PHE A 91 -0.26 4.02 -16.35
C PHE A 91 -0.42 4.00 -14.82
N LEU A 92 -1.14 3.01 -14.27
CA LEU A 92 -1.28 2.85 -12.82
C LEU A 92 0.06 2.56 -12.13
N ALA A 93 0.88 1.71 -12.76
CA ALA A 93 2.23 1.39 -12.29
C ALA A 93 3.12 2.64 -12.22
N ILE A 94 3.10 3.44 -13.29
CA ILE A 94 3.89 4.66 -13.41
C ILE A 94 3.42 5.67 -12.37
N LEU A 95 2.11 5.86 -12.21
CA LEU A 95 1.55 6.79 -11.23
C LEU A 95 2.05 6.52 -9.81
N PHE A 96 2.12 5.26 -9.36
CA PHE A 96 2.69 4.92 -8.06
C PHE A 96 4.19 5.16 -7.92
N TYR A 97 4.94 5.14 -9.03
CA TYR A 97 6.36 5.44 -9.02
C TYR A 97 6.66 6.95 -8.91
N ILE A 98 5.73 7.82 -9.36
CA ILE A 98 5.94 9.27 -9.43
C ILE A 98 6.34 9.90 -8.09
N PRO A 99 5.62 9.70 -6.96
CA PRO A 99 6.01 10.34 -5.68
C PRO A 99 7.41 9.92 -5.21
N ARG A 100 7.77 8.66 -5.44
CA ARG A 100 9.10 8.13 -5.12
C ARG A 100 10.18 8.76 -6.00
N TYR A 101 9.93 8.84 -7.30
CA TYR A 101 10.86 9.42 -8.25
C TYR A 101 11.08 10.91 -7.95
N LEU A 102 10.01 11.68 -7.73
CA LEU A 102 10.08 13.08 -7.34
C LEU A 102 10.89 13.28 -6.07
N TRP A 103 10.61 12.50 -5.01
CA TRP A 103 11.38 12.59 -3.78
C TRP A 103 12.86 12.26 -4.00
N LYS A 104 13.17 11.18 -4.72
CA LYS A 104 14.57 10.76 -4.96
C LYS A 104 15.35 11.83 -5.73
N THR A 105 14.72 12.46 -6.72
CA THR A 105 15.31 13.53 -7.53
C THR A 105 15.47 14.83 -6.72
N TRP A 106 14.49 15.17 -5.87
CA TRP A 106 14.52 16.39 -5.05
C TRP A 106 15.43 16.29 -3.82
N GLU A 107 15.53 15.12 -3.19
CA GLU A 107 16.37 14.90 -2.02
C GLU A 107 17.86 14.90 -2.38
N GLY A 108 18.22 14.35 -3.55
CA GLY A 108 19.60 14.33 -4.04
C GLY A 108 20.60 13.63 -3.11
N GLY A 109 20.13 12.85 -2.13
CA GLY A 109 20.97 12.18 -1.14
C GLY A 109 21.53 13.10 -0.04
N ARG A 110 21.02 14.33 0.14
CA ARG A 110 21.53 15.30 1.13
C ARG A 110 21.63 14.73 2.55
N ILE A 111 20.58 14.09 3.05
CA ILE A 111 20.60 13.49 4.41
C ILE A 111 21.62 12.35 4.51
N LYS A 112 21.77 11.53 3.46
CA LYS A 112 22.77 10.46 3.45
C LYS A 112 24.18 11.03 3.50
N MET A 113 24.44 12.12 2.80
CA MET A 113 25.73 12.82 2.84
C MET A 113 26.01 13.40 4.23
N LEU A 114 25.01 14.03 4.85
CA LEU A 114 25.16 14.66 6.17
C LEU A 114 25.34 13.66 7.32
N VAL A 115 24.94 12.41 7.13
CA VAL A 115 25.01 11.34 8.15
C VAL A 115 26.15 10.35 7.89
N LEU A 116 26.81 10.44 6.72
CA LEU A 116 27.92 9.57 6.36
C LEU A 116 29.01 9.65 7.43
N ASP A 117 29.55 8.50 7.82
CA ASP A 117 30.58 8.34 8.88
C ASP A 117 30.16 8.69 10.32
N LEU A 118 29.05 9.40 10.53
CA LEU A 118 28.45 9.65 11.86
C LEU A 118 27.55 8.50 12.34
N ASN A 119 27.29 7.54 11.47
CA ASN A 119 26.49 6.33 11.72
C ASN A 119 27.35 5.10 12.06
N CYS A 120 28.64 5.12 11.71
CA CYS A 120 29.52 3.96 11.79
C CYS A 120 30.28 3.91 13.12
N PRO A 121 30.16 2.83 13.92
CA PRO A 121 30.88 2.71 15.19
C PRO A 121 32.40 2.53 15.02
N VAL A 122 32.85 2.11 13.83
CA VAL A 122 34.25 1.75 13.52
C VAL A 122 35.13 2.98 13.22
N VAL A 123 34.52 4.15 12.97
CA VAL A 123 35.26 5.38 12.64
C VAL A 123 35.90 5.97 13.91
N SER A 124 37.11 6.53 13.79
CA SER A 124 37.82 7.15 14.92
C SER A 124 37.04 8.32 15.51
N GLU A 125 37.14 8.51 16.83
CA GLU A 125 36.42 9.58 17.56
C GLU A 125 36.84 10.98 17.10
N GLU A 126 38.11 11.17 16.71
CA GLU A 126 38.61 12.43 16.13
C GLU A 126 37.89 12.77 14.82
N CYS A 127 37.73 11.79 13.92
CA CYS A 127 37.02 12.00 12.66
C CYS A 127 35.54 12.30 12.88
N LYS A 128 34.89 11.63 13.84
CA LYS A 128 33.50 11.94 14.23
C LYS A 128 33.35 13.37 14.75
N LYS A 129 34.33 13.85 15.53
CA LYS A 129 34.33 15.22 16.07
C LYS A 129 34.42 16.26 14.95
N ASP A 130 35.36 16.12 14.02
CA ASP A 130 35.54 17.05 12.89
C ASP A 130 34.29 17.11 12.00
N ARG A 131 33.68 15.95 11.72
CA ARG A 131 32.44 15.86 10.92
C ARG A 131 31.25 16.48 11.62
N LYS A 132 31.13 16.31 12.94
CA LYS A 132 30.10 16.94 13.76
C LYS A 132 30.24 18.46 13.73
N GLU A 133 31.45 18.99 13.90
CA GLU A 133 31.70 20.44 13.88
C GLU A 133 31.33 21.05 12.53
N LEU A 134 31.75 20.41 11.43
CA LEU A 134 31.35 20.80 10.07
C LEU A 134 29.82 20.77 9.89
N LEU A 135 29.14 19.77 10.47
CA LEU A 135 27.68 19.66 10.40
C LEU A 135 26.98 20.79 11.17
N VAL A 136 27.49 21.16 12.35
CA VAL A 136 26.98 22.29 13.15
C VAL A 136 27.20 23.61 12.42
N GLU A 137 28.38 23.82 11.82
CA GLU A 137 28.65 24.98 10.96
C GLU A 137 27.71 25.07 9.77
N TYR A 138 27.58 23.98 9.03
CA TYR A 138 26.70 23.89 7.88
C TYR A 138 25.24 24.20 8.28
N PHE A 139 24.76 23.63 9.38
CA PHE A 139 23.40 23.83 9.85
C PHE A 139 23.17 25.28 10.30
N SER A 140 24.11 25.87 11.04
CA SER A 140 24.04 27.27 11.49
C SER A 140 24.12 28.27 10.33
N ALA A 141 24.94 28.00 9.32
CA ALA A 141 25.05 28.84 8.13
C ALA A 141 23.83 28.76 7.21
N ASN A 142 23.14 27.60 7.18
CA ASN A 142 21.96 27.37 6.35
C ASN A 142 20.64 27.40 7.14
N LEU A 143 20.63 28.02 8.33
CA LEU A 143 19.42 28.17 9.13
C LEU A 143 18.34 28.91 8.30
N HIS A 144 17.07 28.48 8.39
CA HIS A 144 15.91 29.03 7.68
C HIS A 144 15.83 28.72 6.17
N ALA A 145 16.96 28.47 5.50
CA ALA A 145 16.98 28.07 4.08
C ALA A 145 16.45 26.64 3.86
N GLN A 146 16.32 25.83 4.92
CA GLN A 146 15.90 24.43 4.84
C GLN A 146 14.39 24.23 4.69
N ASN A 147 13.58 25.29 4.77
CA ASN A 147 12.12 25.20 4.62
C ASN A 147 11.70 24.60 3.28
N PHE A 148 12.40 24.94 2.20
CA PHE A 148 12.08 24.41 0.88
C PHE A 148 12.29 22.89 0.79
N TYR A 149 13.25 22.34 1.54
CA TYR A 149 13.45 20.90 1.64
C TYR A 149 12.28 20.21 2.35
N ALA A 150 11.80 20.77 3.47
CA ALA A 150 10.64 20.22 4.18
C ALA A 150 9.34 20.34 3.37
N ILE A 151 9.10 21.46 2.68
CA ILE A 151 7.94 21.65 1.81
C ILE A 151 7.91 20.60 0.70
N ARG A 152 9.04 20.36 0.02
CA ARG A 152 9.18 19.31 -1.00
C ARG A 152 8.81 17.92 -0.45
N PHE A 153 9.20 17.61 0.78
CA PHE A 153 8.84 16.36 1.44
C PHE A 153 7.33 16.27 1.70
N PHE A 154 6.73 17.32 2.25
CA PHE A 154 5.28 17.35 2.53
C PHE A 154 4.44 17.25 1.26
N ILE A 155 4.88 17.89 0.16
CA ILE A 155 4.25 17.75 -1.15
C ILE A 155 4.31 16.29 -1.61
N CYS A 156 5.44 15.60 -1.46
CA CYS A 156 5.54 14.17 -1.81
C CYS A 156 4.64 13.28 -0.94
N GLU A 157 4.53 13.54 0.37
CA GLU A 157 3.60 12.82 1.25
C GLU A 157 2.13 13.05 0.84
N PHE A 158 1.77 14.28 0.51
CA PHE A 158 0.43 14.63 0.04
C PHE A 158 0.11 14.00 -1.33
N LEU A 159 1.03 14.09 -2.28
CA LEU A 159 0.91 13.43 -3.59
C LEU A 159 0.77 11.91 -3.45
N ASN A 160 1.45 11.30 -2.50
CA ASN A 160 1.30 9.87 -2.23
C ASN A 160 -0.11 9.51 -1.74
N PHE A 161 -0.72 10.33 -0.87
CA PHE A 161 -2.10 10.15 -0.45
C PHE A 161 -3.09 10.32 -1.62
N ILE A 162 -2.95 11.40 -2.40
CA ILE A 162 -3.77 11.63 -3.60
C ILE A 162 -3.66 10.45 -4.56
N ASN A 163 -2.46 9.91 -4.76
CA ASN A 163 -2.24 8.79 -5.64
C ASN A 163 -3.00 7.54 -5.18
N VAL A 164 -2.94 7.20 -3.89
CA VAL A 164 -3.70 6.05 -3.35
C VAL A 164 -5.21 6.25 -3.58
N VAL A 165 -5.75 7.44 -3.30
CA VAL A 165 -7.18 7.74 -3.51
C VAL A 165 -7.55 7.72 -5.00
N GLY A 166 -6.72 8.32 -5.85
CA GLY A 166 -6.92 8.34 -7.30
C GLY A 166 -6.89 6.94 -7.91
N GLN A 167 -6.09 6.03 -7.36
CA GLN A 167 -6.02 4.64 -7.79
C GLN A 167 -7.28 3.87 -7.40
N ILE A 168 -7.85 4.12 -6.22
CA ILE A 168 -9.17 3.56 -5.85
C ILE A 168 -10.23 4.04 -6.84
N TYR A 169 -10.27 5.34 -7.14
CA TYR A 169 -11.24 5.90 -8.09
C TYR A 169 -11.05 5.36 -9.52
N PHE A 170 -9.80 5.19 -9.97
CA PHE A 170 -9.53 4.60 -11.27
C PHE A 170 -9.98 3.13 -11.34
N MET A 171 -9.75 2.36 -10.28
CA MET A 171 -10.23 0.98 -10.19
C MET A 171 -11.75 0.90 -10.17
N ASP A 172 -12.41 1.84 -9.50
CA ASP A 172 -13.86 1.95 -9.45
C ASP A 172 -14.47 2.28 -10.82
N LEU A 173 -13.91 3.27 -11.53
CA LEU A 173 -14.30 3.56 -12.92
C LEU A 173 -14.08 2.37 -13.85
N PHE A 174 -13.01 1.61 -13.66
CA PHE A 174 -12.73 0.42 -14.46
C PHE A 174 -13.75 -0.70 -14.24
N LEU A 175 -14.24 -0.85 -13.01
CA LEU A 175 -15.22 -1.87 -12.62
C LEU A 175 -16.68 -1.39 -12.77
N GLY A 176 -16.89 -0.21 -13.36
CA GLY A 176 -18.23 0.35 -13.58
C GLY A 176 -18.90 0.91 -12.33
N GLY A 177 -18.14 1.33 -11.32
CA GLY A 177 -18.63 1.91 -10.07
C GLY A 177 -18.87 0.91 -8.93
N GLU A 178 -18.56 -0.37 -9.16
CA GLU A 178 -18.83 -1.46 -8.21
C GLU A 178 -17.65 -1.72 -7.23
N PHE A 179 -16.52 -1.03 -7.36
CA PHE A 179 -15.32 -1.33 -6.54
C PHE A 179 -15.41 -0.73 -5.15
N THR A 180 -15.89 0.51 -5.02
CA THR A 180 -15.90 1.24 -3.75
C THR A 180 -16.76 0.55 -2.69
N THR A 181 -17.93 0.05 -3.05
CA THR A 181 -18.84 -0.67 -2.14
C THR A 181 -18.46 -2.14 -1.96
N TYR A 182 -17.60 -2.69 -2.82
CA TYR A 182 -17.33 -4.12 -2.93
C TYR A 182 -16.97 -4.78 -1.60
N GLY A 183 -15.96 -4.27 -0.90
CA GLY A 183 -15.50 -4.91 0.34
C GLY A 183 -16.50 -4.85 1.49
N ALA A 184 -17.31 -3.78 1.55
CA ALA A 184 -18.39 -3.66 2.53
C ALA A 184 -19.48 -4.71 2.27
N GLU A 185 -19.85 -4.91 0.99
CA GLU A 185 -20.82 -5.92 0.58
C GLU A 185 -20.31 -7.35 0.84
N VAL A 186 -19.03 -7.63 0.55
CA VAL A 186 -18.41 -8.94 0.84
C VAL A 186 -18.41 -9.26 2.34
N ILE A 187 -18.19 -8.26 3.20
CA ILE A 187 -18.29 -8.44 4.66
C ILE A 187 -19.74 -8.74 5.03
N ALA A 188 -20.70 -7.95 4.55
CA ALA A 188 -22.12 -8.13 4.86
C ALA A 188 -22.67 -9.49 4.39
N MET A 189 -22.15 -10.03 3.30
CA MET A 189 -22.54 -11.34 2.77
C MET A 189 -21.90 -12.52 3.51
N THR A 190 -20.76 -12.31 4.17
CA THR A 190 -20.11 -13.36 4.98
C THR A 190 -21.00 -13.82 6.14
N GLU A 191 -21.87 -12.93 6.63
CA GLU A 191 -22.81 -13.20 7.74
C GLU A 191 -24.13 -13.85 7.29
N ARG A 192 -24.41 -13.90 5.98
CA ARG A 192 -25.65 -14.49 5.41
C ARG A 192 -25.51 -15.99 5.14
N GLU A 193 -26.64 -16.69 5.09
CA GLU A 193 -26.68 -18.13 4.80
C GLU A 193 -26.09 -18.46 3.42
N PRO A 194 -25.41 -19.61 3.23
CA PRO A 194 -24.64 -19.91 2.02
C PRO A 194 -25.44 -19.95 0.70
N GLU A 195 -26.76 -20.21 0.77
CA GLU A 195 -27.62 -20.45 -0.38
C GLU A 195 -28.08 -19.15 -1.09
N GLU A 196 -28.01 -18.00 -0.40
CA GLU A 196 -28.37 -16.68 -0.96
C GLU A 196 -27.15 -15.81 -1.30
N ARG A 197 -25.93 -16.34 -1.21
CA ARG A 197 -24.70 -15.58 -1.46
C ARG A 197 -24.47 -15.37 -2.97
N VAL A 198 -25.11 -14.35 -3.52
CA VAL A 198 -24.75 -13.84 -4.85
C VAL A 198 -23.63 -12.82 -4.68
N ASP A 199 -22.40 -13.18 -5.05
CA ASP A 199 -21.26 -12.25 -5.04
C ASP A 199 -21.59 -11.05 -5.96
N PRO A 200 -21.44 -9.80 -5.51
CA PRO A 200 -21.84 -8.62 -6.29
C PRO A 200 -21.00 -8.50 -7.57
N MET A 201 -19.75 -8.99 -7.50
CA MET A 201 -18.82 -9.08 -8.61
C MET A 201 -19.23 -10.10 -9.69
N SER A 202 -20.23 -10.96 -9.45
CA SER A 202 -20.75 -11.88 -10.47
C SER A 202 -21.43 -11.16 -11.65
N ARG A 203 -21.86 -9.90 -11.45
CA ARG A 203 -22.38 -9.02 -12.52
C ARG A 203 -21.27 -8.52 -13.44
N VAL A 204 -20.10 -8.22 -12.88
CA VAL A 204 -18.95 -7.67 -13.61
C VAL A 204 -18.08 -8.78 -14.21
N PHE A 205 -17.89 -9.88 -13.48
CA PHE A 205 -17.08 -11.04 -13.90
C PHE A 205 -17.90 -12.34 -13.82
N PRO A 206 -18.68 -12.71 -14.86
CA PRO A 206 -19.46 -13.94 -14.85
C PRO A 206 -18.56 -15.18 -14.83
N LYS A 207 -18.84 -16.11 -13.93
CA LYS A 207 -18.08 -17.37 -13.77
C LYS A 207 -18.46 -18.44 -14.81
N VAL A 208 -19.66 -18.31 -15.39
CA VAL A 208 -20.21 -19.19 -16.42
C VAL A 208 -20.85 -18.36 -17.52
N THR A 209 -20.73 -18.80 -18.78
CA THR A 209 -21.34 -18.15 -19.95
C THR A 209 -21.96 -19.18 -20.88
N LYS A 210 -22.95 -18.76 -21.67
CA LYS A 210 -23.58 -19.57 -22.71
C LYS A 210 -22.78 -19.44 -24.01
N CYS A 211 -22.19 -20.54 -24.45
CA CYS A 211 -21.48 -20.65 -25.72
C CYS A 211 -22.40 -21.31 -26.76
N VAL A 212 -22.60 -20.66 -27.91
CA VAL A 212 -23.36 -21.24 -29.02
C VAL A 212 -22.39 -21.88 -30.01
N PHE A 213 -22.49 -23.19 -30.18
CA PHE A 213 -21.72 -23.96 -31.15
C PHE A 213 -22.55 -24.18 -32.41
N HIS A 214 -22.01 -23.80 -33.56
CA HIS A 214 -22.63 -24.05 -34.86
C HIS A 214 -22.02 -25.30 -35.48
N LYS A 215 -22.84 -26.32 -35.76
CA LYS A 215 -22.44 -27.54 -36.48
C LYS A 215 -23.27 -27.70 -37.75
N TYR A 216 -22.68 -28.25 -38.80
CA TYR A 216 -23.38 -28.57 -40.03
C TYR A 216 -23.93 -30.00 -39.94
N GLY A 217 -25.25 -30.15 -40.12
CA GLY A 217 -25.91 -31.44 -40.17
C GLY A 217 -25.65 -32.18 -41.49
N PRO A 218 -26.00 -33.47 -41.59
CA PRO A 218 -25.80 -34.28 -42.80
C PRO A 218 -26.56 -33.75 -44.04
N SER A 219 -27.58 -32.90 -43.84
CA SER A 219 -28.31 -32.21 -44.91
C SER A 219 -27.72 -30.84 -45.29
N GLY A 220 -26.58 -30.43 -44.72
CA GLY A 220 -25.97 -29.11 -44.93
C GLY A 220 -26.62 -27.95 -44.15
N SER A 221 -27.64 -28.21 -43.34
CA SER A 221 -28.29 -27.20 -42.49
C SER A 221 -27.46 -26.89 -41.23
N VAL A 222 -27.46 -25.62 -40.80
CA VAL A 222 -26.76 -25.18 -39.58
C VAL A 222 -27.59 -25.54 -38.35
N GLN A 223 -27.08 -26.42 -37.50
CA GLN A 223 -27.64 -26.74 -36.20
C GLN A 223 -26.89 -25.97 -35.10
N LYS A 224 -27.66 -25.34 -34.20
CA LYS A 224 -27.14 -24.57 -33.07
C LYS A 224 -27.18 -25.43 -31.81
N PHE A 225 -26.05 -25.61 -31.16
CA PHE A 225 -25.90 -26.32 -29.89
C PHE A 225 -25.46 -25.34 -28.81
N ASP A 226 -26.24 -25.24 -27.74
CA ASP A 226 -25.91 -24.39 -26.61
C ASP A 226 -25.10 -25.18 -25.58
N GLY A 227 -23.91 -24.69 -25.22
CA GLY A 227 -23.08 -25.23 -24.16
C GLY A 227 -22.85 -24.21 -23.05
N LEU A 228 -22.69 -24.69 -21.81
CA LEU A 228 -22.25 -23.85 -20.69
C LEU A 228 -20.72 -23.91 -20.62
N CYS A 229 -20.08 -22.74 -20.67
CA CYS A 229 -18.64 -22.56 -20.57
C CYS A 229 -18.30 -21.96 -19.20
N VAL A 230 -17.33 -22.55 -18.49
CA VAL A 230 -16.78 -21.96 -17.26
C VAL A 230 -15.61 -21.04 -17.65
N LEU A 231 -15.50 -19.87 -16.99
CA LEU A 231 -14.38 -18.94 -17.14
C LEU A 231 -13.52 -18.96 -15.87
N PRO A 232 -12.47 -19.81 -15.80
CA PRO A 232 -11.60 -19.90 -14.63
C PRO A 232 -10.91 -18.57 -14.28
N LEU A 233 -10.61 -17.76 -15.30
CA LEU A 233 -9.98 -16.45 -15.15
C LEU A 233 -10.82 -15.49 -14.29
N ASN A 234 -12.14 -15.53 -14.41
CA ASN A 234 -13.03 -14.65 -13.66
C ASN A 234 -13.12 -15.04 -12.18
N ILE A 235 -13.01 -16.32 -11.85
CA ILE A 235 -12.93 -16.81 -10.47
C ILE A 235 -11.65 -16.29 -9.79
N VAL A 236 -10.53 -16.30 -10.51
CA VAL A 236 -9.24 -15.79 -10.00
C VAL A 236 -9.33 -14.28 -9.79
N ASN A 237 -9.84 -13.53 -10.79
CA ASN A 237 -10.03 -12.08 -10.71
C ASN A 237 -10.89 -11.68 -9.51
N GLU A 238 -12.02 -12.35 -9.28
CA GLU A 238 -12.91 -12.10 -8.14
C GLU A 238 -12.14 -12.08 -6.82
N LYS A 239 -11.26 -13.07 -6.58
CA LYS A 239 -10.48 -13.18 -5.34
C LYS A 239 -9.38 -12.13 -5.23
N ILE A 240 -8.74 -11.79 -6.35
CA ILE A 240 -7.72 -10.75 -6.40
C ILE A 240 -8.32 -9.38 -6.06
N TYR A 241 -9.48 -9.04 -6.64
CA TYR A 241 -10.14 -7.76 -6.38
C TYR A 241 -10.61 -7.61 -4.93
N VAL A 242 -11.03 -8.69 -4.27
CA VAL A 242 -11.37 -8.65 -2.84
C VAL A 242 -10.15 -8.24 -2.04
N PHE A 243 -9.03 -8.91 -2.28
CA PHE A 243 -7.79 -8.66 -1.57
C PHE A 243 -7.26 -7.24 -1.81
N LEU A 244 -7.35 -6.74 -3.04
CA LEU A 244 -6.92 -5.39 -3.41
C LEU A 244 -7.75 -4.31 -2.75
N TRP A 245 -9.06 -4.51 -2.61
CA TRP A 245 -9.93 -3.55 -1.95
C TRP A 245 -9.48 -3.34 -0.50
N PHE A 246 -9.32 -4.43 0.27
CA PHE A 246 -8.86 -4.35 1.66
C PHE A 246 -7.47 -3.72 1.75
N TRP A 247 -6.60 -4.06 0.80
CA TRP A 247 -5.27 -3.49 0.71
C TRP A 247 -5.30 -1.97 0.51
N PHE A 248 -6.07 -1.46 -0.47
CA PHE A 248 -6.17 -0.03 -0.72
C PHE A 248 -6.83 0.74 0.42
N VAL A 249 -7.81 0.16 1.11
CA VAL A 249 -8.39 0.75 2.32
C VAL A 249 -7.33 0.89 3.42
N VAL A 250 -6.56 -0.17 3.69
CA VAL A 250 -5.47 -0.13 4.69
C VAL A 250 -4.41 0.91 4.31
N LEU A 251 -3.98 0.96 3.04
CA LEU A 251 -3.02 1.96 2.58
C LEU A 251 -3.56 3.39 2.72
N SER A 252 -4.83 3.61 2.41
CA SER A 252 -5.48 4.93 2.53
C SER A 252 -5.53 5.39 3.99
N VAL A 253 -5.85 4.49 4.92
CA VAL A 253 -5.87 4.80 6.36
C VAL A 253 -4.47 5.10 6.86
N ILE A 254 -3.46 4.28 6.53
CA ILE A 254 -2.08 4.50 6.97
C ILE A 254 -1.55 5.83 6.45
N THR A 255 -1.74 6.12 5.16
CA THR A 255 -1.28 7.38 4.56
C THR A 255 -2.06 8.59 5.06
N GLY A 256 -3.37 8.44 5.30
CA GLY A 256 -4.20 9.47 5.91
C GLY A 256 -3.75 9.80 7.35
N VAL A 257 -3.51 8.79 8.19
CA VAL A 257 -2.99 8.98 9.55
C VAL A 257 -1.60 9.61 9.53
N ALA A 258 -0.73 9.19 8.61
CA ALA A 258 0.59 9.81 8.44
C ALA A 258 0.46 11.29 8.06
N LEU A 259 -0.43 11.64 7.13
CA LEU A 259 -0.67 13.02 6.74
C LEU A 259 -1.26 13.86 7.88
N LEU A 260 -2.21 13.32 8.64
CA LEU A 260 -2.78 13.98 9.81
C LEU A 260 -1.72 14.24 10.90
N TYR A 261 -0.87 13.25 11.17
CA TYR A 261 0.27 13.43 12.06
C TYR A 261 1.18 14.58 11.61
N ARG A 262 1.44 14.69 10.30
CA ARG A 262 2.26 15.79 9.75
C ARG A 262 1.60 17.15 9.89
N VAL A 263 0.31 17.25 9.59
CA VAL A 263 -0.47 18.49 9.80
C VAL A 263 -0.42 18.90 11.28
N ALA A 264 -0.60 17.94 12.20
CA ALA A 264 -0.51 18.22 13.64
C ALA A 264 0.88 18.74 14.05
N VAL A 265 1.95 18.22 13.46
CA VAL A 265 3.33 18.70 13.71
C VAL A 265 3.58 20.10 13.15
N VAL A 266 3.02 20.41 11.98
CA VAL A 266 3.15 21.74 11.34
C VAL A 266 2.37 22.80 12.12
N MET A 267 1.16 22.47 12.58
CA MET A 267 0.29 23.39 13.32
C MET A 267 0.68 23.52 14.80
N GLY A 268 1.26 22.46 15.39
CA GLY A 268 1.53 22.36 16.82
C GLY A 268 3.01 22.53 17.18
N PRO A 269 3.48 23.75 17.55
CA PRO A 269 4.85 23.94 18.02
C PRO A 269 5.17 23.14 19.29
N GLN A 270 4.17 22.83 20.10
CA GLN A 270 4.31 21.97 21.29
C GLN A 270 4.60 20.51 20.93
N VAL A 271 3.93 19.99 19.89
CA VAL A 271 4.15 18.63 19.36
C VAL A 271 5.58 18.52 18.84
N ARG A 272 6.07 19.58 18.19
CA ARG A 272 7.43 19.68 17.68
C ARG A 272 8.49 19.54 18.78
N THR A 273 8.33 20.28 19.89
CA THR A 273 9.21 20.18 21.06
C THR A 273 9.15 18.79 21.68
N TYR A 274 7.94 18.23 21.85
CA TYR A 274 7.75 16.91 22.43
C TYR A 274 8.43 15.81 21.60
N LEU A 275 8.28 15.84 20.28
CA LEU A 275 8.90 14.88 19.37
C LEU A 275 10.42 14.97 19.36
N LEU A 276 10.97 16.19 19.39
CA LEU A 276 12.41 16.38 19.46
C LEU A 276 12.94 15.82 20.78
N ARG A 277 12.27 16.14 21.89
CA ARG A 277 12.56 15.61 23.23
C ARG A 277 12.50 14.09 23.32
N ALA A 278 11.48 13.47 22.73
CA ALA A 278 11.34 12.02 22.70
C ALA A 278 12.51 11.33 21.98
N ARG A 279 13.18 12.03 21.05
CA ARG A 279 14.37 11.55 20.35
C ARG A 279 15.65 11.88 21.09
N SER A 280 15.85 13.13 21.52
CA SER A 280 17.01 13.55 22.29
C SER A 280 16.81 13.32 23.79
N ARG A 281 16.49 12.09 24.19
CA ARG A 281 16.25 11.73 25.61
C ARG A 281 17.42 12.05 26.53
N LEU A 282 18.63 12.11 26.00
CA LEU A 282 19.86 12.38 26.75
C LEU A 282 20.21 13.88 26.81
N ALA A 283 19.57 14.74 26.01
CA ALA A 283 19.87 16.17 25.98
C ALA A 283 19.02 16.94 27.02
N PRO A 284 19.58 17.97 27.67
CA PRO A 284 18.87 18.77 28.66
C PRO A 284 17.70 19.55 28.02
N HIS A 285 16.65 19.80 28.82
CA HIS A 285 15.39 20.38 28.36
C HIS A 285 15.55 21.77 27.75
N ASP A 286 16.38 22.60 28.39
CA ASP A 286 16.60 23.99 28.03
C ASP A 286 17.16 24.13 26.60
N GLN A 287 18.17 23.34 26.25
CA GLN A 287 18.77 23.32 24.91
C GLN A 287 17.77 22.96 23.80
N ILE A 288 16.87 22.02 24.07
CA ILE A 288 15.84 21.58 23.11
C ILE A 288 14.78 22.67 22.92
N GLU A 289 14.40 23.37 23.99
CA GLU A 289 13.45 24.48 23.92
C GLU A 289 14.04 25.66 23.15
N THR A 290 15.29 26.03 23.41
CA THR A 290 16.02 27.07 22.68
C THR A 290 16.07 26.78 21.19
N ILE A 291 16.49 25.56 20.80
CA ILE A 291 16.53 25.15 19.39
C ILE A 291 15.13 25.20 18.78
N THR A 292 14.12 24.69 19.47
CA THR A 292 12.77 24.63 18.91
C THR A 292 12.18 26.03 18.74
N ARG A 293 12.46 26.97 19.66
CA ARG A 293 12.03 28.37 19.53
C ARG A 293 12.70 29.09 18.36
N LYS A 294 14.00 28.87 18.16
CA LYS A 294 14.80 29.57 17.14
C LYS A 294 14.71 28.94 15.75
N CYS A 295 14.52 27.62 15.65
CA CYS A 295 14.43 26.91 14.38
C CYS A 295 13.06 27.04 13.72
N GLN A 296 13.03 27.21 12.39
CA GLN A 296 11.80 27.10 11.61
C GLN A 296 11.40 25.63 11.39
N ILE A 297 10.26 25.41 10.71
CA ILE A 297 9.74 24.05 10.46
C ILE A 297 10.73 23.21 9.64
N GLY A 298 11.42 23.82 8.66
CA GLY A 298 12.40 23.13 7.82
C GLY A 298 13.63 22.69 8.58
N ASP A 299 14.19 23.59 9.39
CA ASP A 299 15.36 23.31 10.22
C ASP A 299 15.04 22.20 11.23
N TRP A 300 13.89 22.32 11.92
CA TRP A 300 13.44 21.27 12.83
C TRP A 300 13.26 19.92 12.11
N PHE A 301 12.70 19.92 10.90
CA PHE A 301 12.48 18.69 10.14
C PHE A 301 13.80 17.99 9.78
N VAL A 302 14.80 18.74 9.33
CA VAL A 302 16.12 18.19 9.03
C VAL A 302 16.81 17.70 10.29
N LEU A 303 16.75 18.47 11.39
CA LEU A 303 17.31 18.05 12.68
C LEU A 303 16.64 16.76 13.20
N TYR A 304 15.32 16.67 13.08
CA TYR A 304 14.56 15.48 13.42
C TYR A 304 14.92 14.28 12.53
N GLN A 305 15.18 14.50 11.24
CA GLN A 305 15.62 13.46 10.31
C GLN A 305 17.06 13.01 10.57
N LEU A 306 17.94 13.94 10.94
CA LEU A 306 19.31 13.68 11.37
C LEU A 306 19.33 12.77 12.62
N GLY A 307 18.52 13.09 13.63
CA GLY A 307 18.39 12.27 14.83
C GLY A 307 17.78 10.87 14.60
N LYS A 308 17.20 10.60 13.42
CA LYS A 308 16.76 9.24 13.04
C LYS A 308 17.87 8.36 12.48
N ASN A 309 18.92 8.96 11.92
CA ASN A 309 19.93 8.24 11.17
C ASN A 309 21.32 8.23 11.86
N MET A 310 21.50 8.99 12.94
CA MET A 310 22.72 9.07 13.75
C MET A 310 22.61 8.35 15.09
N ASP A 311 23.77 8.03 15.69
CA ASP A 311 23.85 7.48 17.04
C ASP A 311 23.29 8.48 18.09
N PRO A 312 22.51 8.03 19.10
CA PRO A 312 21.91 8.91 20.10
C PRO A 312 22.92 9.75 20.92
N LEU A 313 24.15 9.26 21.15
CA LEU A 313 25.18 9.99 21.89
C LEU A 313 25.73 11.14 21.04
N ILE A 314 26.06 10.87 19.77
CA ILE A 314 26.54 11.88 18.83
C ILE A 314 25.46 12.94 18.59
N TYR A 315 24.20 12.51 18.46
CA TYR A 315 23.08 13.42 18.29
C TYR A 315 22.86 14.33 19.50
N LYS A 316 23.07 13.83 20.73
CA LYS A 316 23.01 14.65 21.95
C LYS A 316 24.07 15.75 21.91
N GLU A 317 25.31 15.41 21.59
CA GLU A 317 26.40 16.38 21.50
C GLU A 317 26.14 17.43 20.44
N LEU A 318 25.67 17.01 19.26
CA LEU A 318 25.29 17.90 18.17
C LEU A 318 24.19 18.89 18.59
N VAL A 319 23.17 18.43 19.31
CA VAL A 319 22.10 19.29 19.84
C VAL A 319 22.67 20.29 20.85
N ALA A 320 23.58 19.86 21.73
CA ALA A 320 24.19 20.74 22.72
C ALA A 320 25.06 21.84 22.09
N GLU A 321 25.91 21.48 21.13
CA GLU A 321 26.77 22.44 20.40
C GLU A 321 25.95 23.40 19.54
N LEU A 322 24.90 22.90 18.90
CA LEU A 322 24.00 23.74 18.10
C LEU A 322 23.24 24.74 18.98
N ALA A 323 22.74 24.32 20.16
CA ALA A 323 22.10 25.22 21.11
C ALA A 323 23.05 26.33 21.58
N ALA A 324 24.27 25.96 21.99
CA ALA A 324 25.29 26.92 22.43
C ALA A 324 25.64 27.95 21.33
N LYS A 325 25.76 27.50 20.08
CA LYS A 325 26.07 28.38 18.95
C LYS A 325 24.90 29.32 18.60
N LEU A 326 23.66 28.85 18.75
CA LEU A 326 22.47 29.67 18.55
C LEU A 326 22.26 30.70 19.67
N ASP A 327 22.70 30.43 20.90
CA ASP A 327 22.68 31.40 22.00
C ASP A 327 23.82 32.41 21.92
N GLY A 328 25.01 32.00 21.47
CA GLY A 328 26.14 32.90 21.27
C GLY A 328 25.88 33.97 20.17
N LYS A 329 25.05 33.65 19.17
CA LYS A 329 24.75 34.55 18.05
C LYS A 329 23.79 35.71 18.41
N ASP A 330 23.05 35.59 19.51
CA ASP A 330 22.17 36.66 20.01
C ASP A 330 22.90 37.66 20.93
N ASN A 331 24.10 37.31 21.39
CA ASN A 331 24.89 38.10 22.34
C ASN A 331 26.01 38.94 21.68
N VAL A 332 25.99 39.08 20.34
CA VAL A 332 26.99 39.84 19.56
C VAL A 332 26.32 40.93 18.75
#